data_AF-A0A939XKL4-F1
#
_entry.id   AF-A0A939XKL4-F1
#
_cell.length_a   1.000
_cell.length_b   1.000
_cell.length_c   1.000
_cell.angle_alpha   90.00
_cell.angle_beta   90.00
_cell.angle_gamma   90.00
#
_symmetry.space_group_name_H-M   'P 1'
#
loop_
_entity.id
_entity.type
_entity.pdbx_description
1 polymer ?
#
loop_
_entity_poly.entity_id
_entity_poly.type
_entity_poly.pdbx_seq_one_letter_code
_entity_poly.pdbx_strand_id
1 'polypeptide(L)'
;YIRLYALGLAGGMLGGAFNNLGMMAFNGLQVPGVNYLVLFLILAIGHALNLAMSCLGAFVHPLRLTFVEYFKNSGYEGKGKLYKPLTNKKQ
;
A
#
# COMPACT_ATOMS: atom_id res chain seq x y z
N TYR A 1 -2.50 9.22 16.83
CA TYR A 1 -1.15 9.81 16.74
C TYR A 1 -0.05 8.75 16.58
N ILE A 2 0.11 7.83 17.52
CA ILE A 2 1.11 6.74 17.49
C ILE A 2 1.10 5.90 16.19
N ARG A 3 -0.09 5.67 15.62
CA ARG A 3 -0.25 4.91 14.36
C ARG A 3 0.38 5.58 13.14
N LEU A 4 0.20 6.89 12.99
CA LEU A 4 0.83 7.65 11.90
C LEU A 4 2.34 7.71 12.09
N TYR A 5 2.79 7.85 13.33
CA TYR A 5 4.21 7.78 13.69
C TYR A 5 4.81 6.40 13.36
N ALA A 6 4.16 5.31 13.74
CA ALA A 6 4.61 3.95 13.43
C ALA A 6 4.66 3.68 11.93
N LEU A 7 3.68 4.17 11.15
CA LEU A 7 3.67 4.03 9.70
C LEU A 7 4.83 4.81 9.05
N GLY A 8 5.09 6.04 9.50
CA GLY A 8 6.21 6.85 9.02
C GLY A 8 7.57 6.25 9.39
N LEU A 9 7.71 5.73 10.61
CA LEU A 9 8.94 5.07 11.08
C LEU A 9 9.22 3.78 10.29
N ALA A 10 8.20 2.94 10.08
CA ALA A 10 8.31 1.73 9.27
C ALA A 10 8.71 2.04 7.81
N GLY A 11 8.10 3.05 7.19
CA GLY A 11 8.47 3.49 5.83
C GLY A 11 9.88 4.10 5.75
N GLY A 12 10.32 4.82 6.79
CA GLY A 12 11.69 5.32 6.89
C GLY A 12 12.73 4.20 7.00
N MET A 13 12.46 3.19 7.83
CA MET A 13 13.33 2.02 7.99
C MET A 13 13.41 1.18 6.72
N LEU A 14 12.29 0.97 6.02
CA LEU A 14 12.24 0.30 4.71
C LEU A 14 13.06 1.05 3.66
N GLY A 15 12.91 2.39 3.58
CA GLY A 15 13.74 3.22 2.71
C GLY A 15 15.24 3.08 3.00
N GLY A 16 15.62 3.07 4.28
CA GLY A 16 17.00 2.82 4.70
C GLY A 16 17.51 1.42 4.29
N ALA A 17 16.67 0.39 4.38
CA ALA A 17 17.02 -0.95 3.96
C ALA A 17 17.30 -1.03 2.45
N PHE A 18 16.48 -0.38 1.60
CA PHE A 18 16.72 -0.31 0.16
C PHE A 18 18.01 0.44 -0.20
N ASN A 19 18.32 1.53 0.52
CA ASN A 19 19.59 2.23 0.36
C ASN A 19 20.78 1.32 0.64
N ASN A 20 20.74 0.59 1.76
CA ASN A 20 21.79 -0.35 2.12
C ASN A 20 21.93 -1.47 1.08
N LEU A 21 20.81 -1.98 0.56
CA LEU A 21 20.79 -3.02 -0.46
C LEU A 21 21.39 -2.53 -1.79
N GLY A 22 21.07 -1.29 -2.20
CA GLY A 22 21.68 -0.63 -3.35
C GLY A 22 23.19 -0.43 -3.19
N MET A 23 23.63 0.02 -2.02
CA MET A 23 25.07 0.20 -1.72
C MET A 23 25.83 -1.14 -1.66
N MET A 24 25.21 -2.20 -1.16
CA MET A 24 25.78 -3.55 -1.21
C MET A 24 25.92 -4.04 -2.64
N ALA A 25 24.90 -3.86 -3.48
CA ALA A 25 24.94 -4.22 -4.89
C ALA A 25 26.01 -3.41 -5.66
N PHE A 26 26.17 -2.12 -5.34
CA PHE A 26 27.19 -1.26 -5.93
C PHE A 26 28.62 -1.72 -5.58
N ASN A 27 28.87 -2.11 -4.32
CA ASN A 27 30.19 -2.59 -3.90
C ASN A 27 30.50 -4.02 -4.40
N GLY A 28 29.48 -4.85 -4.62
CA GLY A 28 29.65 -6.21 -5.14
C GLY A 28 29.93 -6.28 -6.64
N LEU A 29 29.49 -5.27 -7.42
CA LEU A 29 29.75 -5.19 -8.86
C LEU A 29 30.95 -4.28 -9.14
N GLN A 30 32.13 -4.88 -9.34
CA GLN A 30 33.36 -4.16 -9.70
C GLN A 30 33.45 -3.78 -11.19
N VAL A 31 32.32 -3.75 -11.91
CA VAL A 31 32.26 -3.34 -13.32
C VAL A 31 31.87 -1.86 -13.40
N PRO A 32 32.78 -0.96 -13.84
CA PRO A 32 32.50 0.46 -13.95
C PRO A 32 31.31 0.72 -14.90
N GLY A 33 30.29 1.43 -14.44
CA GLY A 33 29.12 1.84 -15.24
C GLY A 33 27.89 0.96 -15.03
N VAL A 34 28.06 -0.37 -15.01
CA VAL A 34 26.95 -1.30 -14.71
C VAL A 34 26.50 -1.16 -13.25
N ASN A 35 27.46 -0.91 -12.34
CA ASN A 35 27.19 -0.69 -10.92
C ASN A 35 26.24 0.50 -10.65
N TYR A 36 26.41 1.62 -11.36
CA TYR A 36 25.54 2.80 -11.23
C TYR A 36 24.15 2.55 -11.80
N LEU A 37 24.05 1.83 -12.92
CA LEU A 37 22.77 1.45 -13.52
C LEU A 37 21.95 0.56 -12.56
N VAL A 38 22.60 -0.46 -11.98
CA VAL A 38 21.98 -1.38 -11.03
C VAL A 38 21.59 -0.67 -9.74
N LEU A 39 22.44 0.21 -9.21
CA LEU A 39 22.13 1.05 -8.04
C LEU A 39 20.86 1.90 -8.29
N PHE A 40 20.82 2.61 -9.42
CA PHE A 40 19.69 3.46 -9.77
C PHE A 40 18.40 2.65 -9.92
N LEU A 41 18.47 1.48 -10.56
CA LEU A 41 17.31 0.59 -10.73
C LEU A 41 16.78 0.08 -9.38
N ILE A 42 17.67 -0.36 -8.49
CA ILE A 42 17.31 -0.84 -7.15
C ILE A 42 16.70 0.29 -6.31
N LEU A 43 17.28 1.49 -6.34
CA LEU A 43 16.73 2.66 -5.64
C LEU A 43 15.37 3.08 -6.20
N ALA A 44 15.21 3.13 -7.52
CA ALA A 44 13.95 3.51 -8.15
C ALA A 44 12.83 2.53 -7.78
N ILE A 45 13.08 1.22 -7.88
CA ILE A 45 12.11 0.18 -7.49
C ILE A 45 11.88 0.20 -5.98
N GLY A 46 12.94 0.31 -5.18
CA GLY A 46 12.87 0.33 -3.73
C GLY A 46 12.04 1.49 -3.19
N HIS A 47 12.25 2.70 -3.72
CA HIS A 47 11.45 3.88 -3.34
C HIS A 47 10.01 3.81 -3.86
N ALA A 48 9.77 3.29 -5.06
CA ALA A 48 8.42 3.07 -5.57
C ALA A 48 7.64 2.08 -4.68
N LEU A 49 8.27 0.97 -4.29
CA LEU A 49 7.67 0.01 -3.36
C LEU A 49 7.48 0.61 -1.97
N ASN A 50 8.43 1.40 -1.46
CA ASN A 50 8.31 2.06 -0.16
C ASN A 50 7.11 3.01 -0.12
N LEU A 51 6.89 3.76 -1.21
CA LEU A 51 5.74 4.64 -1.37
C LEU A 51 4.43 3.84 -1.47
N ALA A 52 4.42 2.76 -2.27
CA ALA A 52 3.25 1.89 -2.41
C ALA A 52 2.84 1.26 -1.07
N MET A 53 3.80 0.71 -0.32
CA MET A 53 3.56 0.12 1.01
C MET A 53 3.05 1.15 2.01
N SER A 54 3.60 2.38 1.97
CA SER A 54 3.13 3.49 2.81
C SER A 54 1.68 3.89 2.47
N CYS A 55 1.34 3.98 1.18
CA CYS A 55 -0.03 4.26 0.73
C CYS A 55 -1.00 3.14 1.09
N LEU A 56 -0.62 1.88 0.89
CA LEU A 56 -1.44 0.72 1.24
C LEU A 56 -1.70 0.69 2.75
N GLY A 57 -0.67 0.87 3.58
CA GLY A 57 -0.80 0.95 5.03
C GLY A 57 -1.69 2.10 5.50
N ALA A 58 -1.57 3.27 4.85
CA ALA A 58 -2.43 4.43 5.09
C ALA A 58 -3.87 4.23 4.61
N PHE A 59 -4.12 3.33 3.65
CA PHE A 59 -5.46 3.05 3.12
C PHE A 59 -6.18 1.94 3.90
N VAL A 60 -5.48 0.85 4.24
CA VAL A 60 -6.08 -0.29 4.96
C VAL A 60 -6.45 0.04 6.41
N HIS A 61 -5.71 0.95 7.04
CA HIS A 61 -5.98 1.39 8.40
C HIS A 61 -7.31 2.13 8.57
N PRO A 62 -7.62 3.16 7.77
CA PRO A 62 -8.95 3.76 7.75
C PRO A 62 -9.99 2.79 7.23
N LEU A 63 -9.74 1.98 6.19
CA LEU A 63 -10.75 1.04 5.65
C LEU A 63 -11.31 0.08 6.71
N ARG A 64 -10.45 -0.45 7.59
CA ARG A 64 -10.89 -1.26 8.74
C ARG A 64 -11.79 -0.48 9.69
N LEU A 65 -11.43 0.77 9.97
CA LEU A 65 -12.21 1.66 10.83
C LEU A 65 -13.51 2.10 10.14
N THR A 66 -13.53 2.37 8.83
CA THR A 66 -14.74 2.72 8.07
C THR A 66 -15.72 1.56 8.05
N PHE A 67 -15.25 0.32 7.87
CA PHE A 67 -16.13 -0.84 7.90
C PHE A 67 -16.72 -1.08 9.29
N VAL A 68 -15.89 -1.00 10.34
CA VAL A 68 -16.34 -1.25 11.72
C VAL A 68 -17.15 -0.10 12.30
N GLU A 69 -16.70 1.14 12.17
CA GLU A 69 -17.37 2.30 12.78
C GLU A 69 -18.55 2.76 11.93
N TYR A 70 -18.46 2.75 10.60
CA TYR A 70 -19.56 3.21 9.76
C TYR A 70 -20.64 2.14 9.57
N PHE A 71 -20.34 0.87 9.30
CA PHE A 71 -21.39 -0.15 9.12
C PHE A 71 -22.01 -0.64 10.43
N LYS A 72 -21.24 -0.71 11.53
CA LYS A 72 -21.78 -1.12 12.84
C LYS A 72 -22.59 -0.01 13.51
N ASN A 73 -22.21 1.27 13.33
CA ASN A 73 -22.91 2.41 13.92
C ASN A 73 -24.03 2.98 13.03
N SER A 74 -24.04 2.68 11.73
CA SER A 74 -25.14 3.09 10.83
C SER A 74 -26.40 2.24 10.95
N GLY A 75 -26.41 1.21 11.81
CA GLY A 75 -27.55 0.30 11.93
C GLY A 75 -27.82 -0.47 10.63
N TYR A 76 -26.80 -0.68 9.79
CA TYR A 76 -26.92 -1.44 8.55
C TYR A 76 -27.04 -2.93 8.87
N GLU A 77 -28.24 -3.36 9.28
CA GLU A 77 -28.68 -4.72 9.04
C GLU A 77 -28.73 -4.88 7.52
N GLY A 78 -27.94 -5.79 6.93
CA GLY A 78 -27.96 -6.08 5.49
C GLY A 78 -29.29 -6.68 4.98
N LYS A 79 -30.43 -6.19 5.45
CA LYS A 79 -31.80 -6.47 5.00
C LYS A 79 -32.25 -5.40 4.00
N GLY A 80 -31.46 -5.19 2.95
CA GLY A 80 -31.96 -4.53 1.75
C GLY A 80 -32.87 -5.49 0.99
N LYS A 81 -34.13 -5.12 0.75
CA LYS A 81 -35.00 -5.90 -0.16
C LYS A 81 -34.43 -5.75 -1.58
N LEU A 82 -34.00 -6.85 -2.20
CA LEU A 82 -33.52 -6.84 -3.58
C LEU A 82 -34.66 -6.31 -4.48
N TYR A 83 -34.43 -5.18 -5.14
CA TYR A 83 -35.41 -4.62 -6.07
C TYR A 83 -35.50 -5.53 -7.30
N LYS A 84 -36.58 -6.31 -7.39
CA LYS A 84 -36.95 -7.03 -8.62
C LYS A 84 -37.91 -6.14 -9.41
N PRO A 85 -37.46 -5.48 -10.49
CA PRO A 85 -38.37 -4.72 -11.35
C PRO A 85 -39.42 -5.65 -11.96
N LEU A 86 -40.66 -5.15 -12.09
CA LEU A 86 -41.73 -5.85 -12.78
C LEU A 86 -41.33 -6.01 -14.26
N THR A 87 -40.96 -7.23 -14.65
CA THR A 87 -40.78 -7.58 -16.05
C THR A 87 -42.15 -7.76 -16.69
N ASN A 88 -42.44 -6.97 -17.72
CA ASN A 88 -43.66 -7.10 -18.50
C ASN A 88 -43.46 -8.29 -19.46
N LYS A 89 -43.87 -9.49 -19.04
CA LYS A 89 -44.00 -10.62 -19.96
C LYS A 89 -45.11 -10.25 -20.95
N LYS A 90 -44.72 -9.83 -22.16
CA LYS A 90 -45.61 -9.87 -23.32
C LYS A 90 -46.10 -11.31 -23.46
N GLN A 91 -47.43 -11.47 -23.35
CA GLN A 91 -48.16 -12.66 -23.78
C GLN A 91 -47.93 -12.90 -25.28
#